data_AF-A0A7X2Z059-F1
#
_entry.id   AF-A0A7X2Z059-F1
#
_cell.length_a   1.000
_cell.length_b   1.000
_cell.length_c   1.000
_cell.angle_alpha   90.00
_cell.angle_beta   90.00
_cell.angle_gamma   90.00
#
_symmetry.space_group_name_H-M   'P 1'
#
loop_
_entity.id
_entity.type
_entity.pdbx_description
1 polymer ?
#
loop_
_entity_poly.entity_id
_entity_poly.type
_entity_poly.pdbx_seq_one_letter_code
_entity_poly.pdbx_strand_id
1 'polypeptide(L)'
;MENRYTYKQRKRLELYFRCLSGSCIFGTLQNYYVTYEFGLVERLVRKSVLRGSLKHCDITNAEDLKRKISWLMADGSYSEYKSKHMRLQALSKTARQRYLEVLKEENNEENYAQWDVVAKCLYQIPSGDVRAYGLAWAIMLTRIGLVKRYLSKEEAWSIKLETAAILQKTYKSWEDFYLAYLCGYYFYANKPGIKQYVDVSGLYTLWANGTLLHRKIHWNQPLQP
;
A
#
# COMPACT_ATOMS: atom_id res chain seq x y z
N MET A 1 -17.31 -3.45 22.36
CA MET A 1 -16.25 -4.31 21.78
C MET A 1 -15.02 -4.47 22.67
N GLU A 2 -14.94 -3.81 23.84
CA GLU A 2 -13.72 -3.75 24.67
C GLU A 2 -13.24 -5.09 25.27
N ASN A 3 -14.06 -6.16 25.23
CA ASN A 3 -13.75 -7.44 25.89
C ASN A 3 -13.36 -8.61 24.97
N ARG A 4 -13.15 -8.41 23.66
CA ARG A 4 -12.83 -9.55 22.75
C ARG A 4 -11.34 -9.90 22.63
N TYR A 5 -10.44 -8.94 22.83
CA TYR A 5 -9.00 -9.16 22.69
C TYR A 5 -8.28 -8.84 23.99
N THR A 6 -7.33 -9.70 24.37
CA THR A 6 -6.40 -9.38 25.44
C THR A 6 -5.55 -8.15 25.07
N TYR A 7 -5.04 -7.43 26.07
CA TYR A 7 -4.13 -6.30 25.86
C TYR A 7 -2.94 -6.67 24.95
N LYS A 8 -2.36 -7.86 25.15
CA LYS A 8 -1.23 -8.36 24.35
C LYS A 8 -1.62 -8.61 22.89
N GLN A 9 -2.77 -9.23 22.64
CA GLN A 9 -3.30 -9.42 21.27
C GLN A 9 -3.54 -8.07 20.59
N ARG A 10 -4.18 -7.12 21.29
CA ARG A 10 -4.46 -5.79 20.75
C ARG A 10 -3.19 -5.04 20.36
N LYS A 11 -2.19 -5.00 21.25
CA LYS A 11 -0.89 -4.35 20.96
C LYS A 11 -0.18 -4.98 19.75
N ARG A 12 -0.28 -6.31 19.62
CA ARG A 12 0.30 -7.06 18.50
C ARG A 12 -0.41 -6.75 17.18
N LEU A 13 -1.73 -6.70 17.18
CA LEU A 13 -2.54 -6.28 16.02
C LEU A 13 -2.28 -4.82 15.63
N GLU A 14 -2.16 -3.92 16.59
CA GLU A 14 -1.79 -2.54 16.30
C GLU A 14 -0.40 -2.43 15.67
N LEU A 15 0.58 -3.25 16.10
CA LEU A 15 1.86 -3.33 15.41
C LEU A 15 1.72 -3.91 13.99
N TYR A 16 0.89 -4.94 13.81
CA TYR A 16 0.61 -5.52 12.49
C TYR A 16 0.04 -4.48 11.50
N PHE A 17 -0.99 -3.72 11.91
CA PHE A 17 -1.56 -2.65 11.10
C PHE A 17 -0.54 -1.55 10.76
N ARG A 18 0.36 -1.25 11.69
CA ARG A 18 1.45 -0.30 11.46
C ARG A 18 2.45 -0.81 10.43
N CYS A 19 2.78 -2.11 10.45
CA CYS A 19 3.59 -2.74 9.41
C CYS A 19 2.89 -2.66 8.04
N LEU A 20 1.61 -3.02 7.95
CA LEU A 20 0.84 -2.99 6.69
C LEU A 20 0.72 -1.58 6.07
N SER A 21 0.79 -0.52 6.89
CA SER A 21 0.69 0.87 6.43
C SER A 21 2.02 1.60 6.40
N GLY A 22 3.13 0.95 6.80
CA GLY A 22 4.44 1.58 6.94
C GLY A 22 4.94 2.20 5.63
N SER A 23 4.77 1.49 4.51
CA SER A 23 5.23 1.93 3.20
C SER A 23 4.55 3.20 2.68
N CYS A 24 3.43 3.62 3.29
CA CYS A 24 2.75 4.88 2.95
C CYS A 24 3.50 6.12 3.47
N ILE A 25 4.50 5.94 4.33
CA ILE A 25 5.33 7.00 4.88
C ILE A 25 6.69 6.94 4.21
N PHE A 26 7.09 8.03 3.56
CA PHE A 26 8.39 8.11 2.88
C PHE A 26 9.52 8.49 3.85
N GLY A 27 10.71 7.93 3.59
CA GLY A 27 11.94 8.26 4.30
C GLY A 27 12.09 7.60 5.67
N THR A 28 13.00 8.14 6.49
CA THR A 28 13.39 7.55 7.78
C THR A 28 12.28 7.53 8.82
N LEU A 29 11.23 8.35 8.65
CA LEU A 29 10.06 8.40 9.52
C LEU A 29 9.19 7.14 9.45
N GLN A 30 9.32 6.32 8.39
CA GLN A 30 8.64 5.03 8.30
C GLN A 30 8.95 4.17 9.53
N ASN A 31 10.24 3.97 9.84
CA ASN A 31 10.66 3.13 10.96
C ASN A 31 10.15 3.65 12.29
N TYR A 32 10.11 4.98 12.45
CA TYR A 32 9.55 5.62 13.62
C TYR A 32 8.06 5.30 13.77
N TYR A 33 7.24 5.57 12.75
CA TYR A 33 5.78 5.42 12.84
C TYR A 33 5.27 3.97 12.71
N VAL A 34 6.15 3.04 12.36
CA VAL A 34 5.91 1.60 12.55
C VAL A 34 6.11 1.22 14.01
N THR A 35 7.20 1.69 14.63
CA THR A 35 7.53 1.40 16.04
C THR A 35 6.58 2.10 17.02
N TYR A 36 6.25 3.35 16.73
CA TYR A 36 5.47 4.25 17.56
C TYR A 36 4.21 4.68 16.79
N GLU A 37 3.05 4.71 17.46
CA GLU A 37 1.87 5.31 16.85
C GLU A 37 1.99 6.84 16.83
N PHE A 38 1.13 7.55 16.08
CA PHE A 38 1.09 9.02 16.03
C PHE A 38 0.86 9.68 17.40
N GLY A 39 1.93 9.79 18.19
CA GLY A 39 1.94 10.35 19.54
C GLY A 39 1.76 11.86 19.57
N LEU A 40 1.58 12.41 20.77
CA LEU A 40 1.44 13.86 20.99
C LEU A 40 2.80 14.57 21.09
N VAL A 41 3.86 13.85 21.48
CA VAL A 41 5.21 14.38 21.71
C VAL A 41 5.80 15.00 20.44
N GLU A 42 5.54 14.40 19.28
CA GLU A 42 6.06 14.87 17.99
C GLU A 42 5.08 15.72 17.19
N ARG A 43 4.39 16.65 17.87
CA ARG A 43 3.25 17.39 17.30
C ARG A 43 3.54 18.01 15.93
N LEU A 44 4.72 18.58 15.70
CA LEU A 44 5.08 19.24 14.43
C LEU A 44 5.33 18.25 13.29
N VAL A 45 6.19 17.24 13.53
CA VAL A 45 6.51 16.20 12.55
C VAL A 45 5.25 15.42 12.18
N ARG A 46 4.47 15.00 13.19
CA ARG A 46 3.16 14.39 13.01
C ARG A 46 2.24 15.27 12.16
N LYS A 47 2.10 16.56 12.46
CA LYS A 47 1.25 17.46 11.66
C LYS A 47 1.69 17.54 10.21
N SER A 48 2.99 17.48 9.93
CA SER A 48 3.51 17.46 8.55
C SER A 48 3.10 16.17 7.84
N VAL A 49 3.39 15.01 8.44
CA VAL A 49 3.04 13.69 7.89
C VAL A 49 1.54 13.57 7.63
N LEU A 50 0.70 13.90 8.63
CA LEU A 50 -0.76 13.81 8.48
C LEU A 50 -1.26 14.73 7.35
N ARG A 51 -0.76 15.97 7.24
CA ARG A 51 -1.16 16.89 6.16
C ARG A 51 -0.68 16.40 4.80
N GLY A 52 0.54 15.88 4.71
CA GLY A 52 1.10 15.31 3.49
C GLY A 52 0.26 14.13 2.99
N SER A 53 -0.08 13.19 3.87
CA SER A 53 -0.93 12.03 3.54
C SER A 53 -2.34 12.44 3.11
N LEU A 54 -2.99 13.37 3.85
CA LEU A 54 -4.32 13.85 3.48
C LEU A 54 -4.32 14.59 2.13
N LYS A 55 -3.30 15.42 1.88
CA LYS A 55 -3.13 16.11 0.59
C LYS A 55 -2.87 15.11 -0.55
N HIS A 56 -2.03 14.11 -0.33
CA HIS A 56 -1.76 13.06 -1.33
C HIS A 56 -3.03 12.31 -1.73
N CYS A 57 -3.93 12.06 -0.78
CA CYS A 57 -5.20 11.40 -1.05
C CYS A 57 -6.36 12.36 -1.39
N ASP A 58 -6.11 13.66 -1.51
CA ASP A 58 -7.13 14.69 -1.75
C ASP A 58 -8.30 14.65 -0.74
N ILE A 59 -7.96 14.65 0.55
CA ILE A 59 -8.93 14.57 1.67
C ILE A 59 -8.94 15.89 2.43
N THR A 60 -10.11 16.53 2.49
CA THR A 60 -10.30 17.81 3.20
C THR A 60 -11.11 17.68 4.50
N ASN A 61 -11.98 16.67 4.58
CA ASN A 61 -12.93 16.49 5.69
C ASN A 61 -13.15 15.00 6.03
N ALA A 62 -14.01 14.74 7.02
CA ALA A 62 -14.30 13.39 7.50
C ALA A 62 -15.01 12.52 6.45
N GLU A 63 -15.94 13.09 5.68
CA GLU A 63 -16.68 12.38 4.63
C GLU A 63 -15.78 11.99 3.46
N ASP A 64 -14.87 12.88 3.05
CA ASP A 64 -13.83 12.57 2.05
C ASP A 64 -12.96 11.39 2.51
N LEU A 65 -12.58 11.37 3.78
CA LEU A 65 -11.76 10.30 4.35
C LEU A 65 -12.49 8.96 4.31
N LYS A 66 -13.75 8.93 4.77
CA LYS A 66 -14.58 7.71 4.76
C LYS A 66 -14.78 7.20 3.33
N ARG A 67 -15.17 8.09 2.41
CA ARG A 67 -15.35 7.77 0.99
C ARG A 67 -14.07 7.22 0.36
N LYS A 68 -12.92 7.84 0.64
CA LYS A 68 -11.63 7.37 0.11
C LYS A 68 -11.26 6.00 0.68
N ILE A 69 -11.45 5.74 1.97
CA ILE A 69 -11.21 4.43 2.57
C ILE A 69 -12.08 3.36 1.90
N SER A 70 -13.38 3.60 1.76
CA SER A 70 -14.29 2.65 1.09
C SER A 70 -13.87 2.38 -0.35
N TRP A 71 -13.48 3.41 -1.10
CA TRP A 71 -13.00 3.27 -2.47
C TRP A 71 -11.70 2.45 -2.55
N LEU A 72 -10.72 2.71 -1.67
CA LEU A 72 -9.45 1.97 -1.59
C LEU A 72 -9.63 0.50 -1.23
N MET A 73 -10.62 0.19 -0.38
CA MET A 73 -10.95 -1.19 -0.02
C MET A 73 -11.66 -1.95 -1.14
N ALA A 74 -12.50 -1.27 -1.91
CA ALA A 74 -13.26 -1.88 -3.00
C ALA A 74 -12.40 -2.11 -4.26
N ASP A 75 -11.74 -1.06 -4.75
CA ASP A 75 -10.92 -1.12 -5.97
C ASP A 75 -9.60 -0.35 -5.82
N GLY A 76 -9.63 0.91 -5.37
CA GLY A 76 -8.40 1.70 -5.29
C GLY A 76 -7.63 1.76 -6.62
N SER A 77 -8.35 1.72 -7.74
CA SER A 77 -7.86 1.64 -9.12
C SER A 77 -7.18 0.33 -9.54
N TYR A 78 -7.12 -0.72 -8.70
CA TYR A 78 -6.38 -1.96 -9.05
C TYR A 78 -6.86 -2.62 -10.35
N SER A 79 -8.15 -2.45 -10.68
CA SER A 79 -8.76 -2.95 -11.91
C SER A 79 -8.05 -2.44 -13.18
N GLU A 80 -7.59 -1.19 -13.20
CA GLU A 80 -6.88 -0.59 -14.33
C GLU A 80 -5.53 -1.29 -14.56
N TYR A 81 -4.73 -1.43 -13.49
CA TYR A 81 -3.46 -2.17 -13.55
C TYR A 81 -3.69 -3.60 -14.04
N LYS A 82 -4.71 -4.28 -13.47
CA LYS A 82 -5.02 -5.67 -13.80
C LYS A 82 -5.41 -5.85 -15.26
N SER A 83 -6.18 -4.92 -15.82
CA SER A 83 -6.55 -4.91 -17.24
C SER A 83 -5.31 -4.80 -18.14
N LYS A 84 -4.41 -3.86 -17.84
CA LYS A 84 -3.14 -3.70 -18.57
C LYS A 84 -2.26 -4.95 -18.44
N HIS A 85 -2.17 -5.53 -17.23
CA HIS A 85 -1.38 -6.74 -16.95
C HIS A 85 -1.88 -7.93 -17.76
N MET A 86 -3.18 -8.21 -17.74
CA MET A 86 -3.80 -9.29 -18.53
C MET A 86 -3.52 -9.13 -20.03
N ARG A 87 -3.60 -7.90 -20.54
CA ARG A 87 -3.31 -7.61 -21.95
C ARG A 87 -1.86 -7.95 -22.31
N LEU A 88 -0.89 -7.54 -21.50
CA LEU A 88 0.52 -7.87 -21.76
C LEU A 88 0.83 -9.35 -21.55
N GLN A 89 0.16 -10.01 -20.61
CA GLN A 89 0.35 -11.43 -20.30
C GLN A 89 -0.12 -12.33 -21.44
N ALA A 90 -1.20 -11.96 -22.14
CA ALA A 90 -1.72 -12.68 -23.29
C ALA A 90 -0.81 -12.61 -24.54
N LEU A 91 0.09 -11.63 -24.61
CA LEU A 91 1.01 -11.45 -25.73
C LEU A 91 2.28 -12.28 -25.55
N SER A 92 2.78 -12.82 -26.67
CA SER A 92 4.13 -13.36 -26.74
C SER A 92 5.17 -12.28 -26.44
N LYS A 93 6.39 -12.67 -26.07
CA LYS A 93 7.47 -11.72 -25.76
C LYS A 93 7.71 -10.73 -26.92
N THR A 94 7.73 -11.21 -28.16
CA THR A 94 7.94 -10.39 -29.36
C THR A 94 6.76 -9.47 -29.66
N ALA A 95 5.53 -9.97 -29.54
CA ALA A 95 4.33 -9.16 -29.72
C ALA A 95 4.19 -8.07 -28.65
N ARG A 96 4.57 -8.38 -27.41
CA ARG A 96 4.58 -7.42 -26.30
C ARG A 96 5.55 -6.28 -26.54
N GLN A 97 6.76 -6.57 -27.00
CA GLN A 97 7.76 -5.54 -27.28
C GLN A 97 7.27 -4.56 -28.35
N ARG A 98 6.77 -5.09 -29.48
CA ARG A 98 6.17 -4.26 -30.55
C ARG A 98 4.99 -3.44 -30.05
N TYR A 99 4.12 -4.03 -29.23
CA TYR A 99 2.98 -3.33 -28.64
C TYR A 99 3.42 -2.16 -27.76
N LEU A 100 4.47 -2.33 -26.94
CA LEU A 100 5.02 -1.25 -26.12
C LEU A 100 5.72 -0.16 -26.95
N GLU A 101 6.37 -0.51 -28.05
CA GLU A 101 6.96 0.45 -28.99
C GLU A 101 5.88 1.34 -29.62
N VAL A 102 4.80 0.76 -30.13
CA VAL A 102 3.65 1.51 -30.68
C VAL A 102 3.02 2.42 -29.62
N LEU A 103 2.79 1.89 -28.40
CA LEU A 103 2.23 2.69 -27.31
C LEU A 103 3.11 3.89 -26.95
N LYS A 104 4.43 3.76 -27.06
CA LYS A 104 5.38 4.84 -26.78
C LYS A 104 5.26 5.98 -27.80
N GLU A 105 4.93 5.65 -29.04
CA GLU A 105 4.75 6.62 -30.12
C GLU A 105 3.37 7.30 -30.06
N GLU A 106 2.32 6.55 -29.68
CA GLU A 106 0.93 7.02 -29.72
C GLU A 106 0.46 7.72 -28.44
N ASN A 107 1.10 7.47 -27.29
CA ASN A 107 0.64 8.00 -25.99
C ASN A 107 1.54 9.09 -25.43
N ASN A 108 0.97 9.89 -24.53
CA ASN A 108 1.76 10.77 -23.69
C ASN A 108 2.69 9.97 -22.75
N GLU A 109 3.73 10.65 -22.24
CA GLU A 109 4.77 10.06 -21.40
C GLU A 109 4.20 9.34 -20.16
N GLU A 110 3.14 9.89 -19.57
CA GLU A 110 2.50 9.35 -18.37
C GLU A 110 1.80 8.00 -18.63
N ASN A 111 0.96 7.92 -19.66
CA ASN A 111 0.25 6.69 -20.00
C ASN A 111 1.22 5.60 -20.48
N TYR A 112 2.24 5.97 -21.28
CA TYR A 112 3.29 5.02 -21.65
C TYR A 112 4.03 4.49 -20.41
N ALA A 113 4.35 5.35 -19.46
CA ALA A 113 5.10 4.93 -18.28
C ALA A 113 4.32 3.97 -17.38
N GLN A 114 2.98 4.08 -17.32
CA GLN A 114 2.14 3.06 -16.69
C GLN A 114 2.27 1.68 -17.37
N TRP A 115 2.29 1.65 -18.71
CA TRP A 115 2.50 0.40 -19.46
C TRP A 115 3.89 -0.19 -19.22
N ASP A 116 4.92 0.65 -19.13
CA ASP A 116 6.29 0.23 -18.80
C ASP A 116 6.39 -0.38 -17.39
N VAL A 117 5.72 0.22 -16.39
CA VAL A 117 5.61 -0.34 -15.04
C VAL A 117 4.98 -1.73 -15.07
N VAL A 118 3.83 -1.88 -15.74
CA VAL A 118 3.13 -3.17 -15.84
C VAL A 118 4.01 -4.22 -16.55
N ALA A 119 4.72 -3.83 -17.61
CA ALA A 119 5.62 -4.73 -18.33
C ALA A 119 6.76 -5.24 -17.44
N LYS A 120 7.37 -4.36 -16.63
CA LYS A 120 8.45 -4.71 -15.69
C LYS A 120 7.96 -5.56 -14.50
N CYS A 121 6.73 -5.36 -14.05
CA CYS A 121 6.13 -6.12 -12.95
C CYS A 121 5.46 -7.43 -13.37
N LEU A 122 5.31 -7.69 -14.68
CA LEU A 122 4.49 -8.78 -15.23
C LEU A 122 4.80 -10.17 -14.63
N TYR A 123 6.08 -10.51 -14.52
CA TYR A 123 6.54 -11.80 -14.00
C TYR A 123 6.77 -11.80 -12.48
N GLN A 124 6.89 -10.61 -11.89
CA GLN A 124 7.08 -10.44 -10.45
C GLN A 124 5.76 -10.70 -9.71
N ILE A 125 4.62 -10.31 -10.31
CA ILE A 125 3.28 -10.54 -9.76
C ILE A 125 2.44 -11.22 -10.83
N PRO A 126 2.52 -12.57 -10.96
CA PRO A 126 1.78 -13.30 -11.98
C PRO A 126 0.26 -13.14 -11.91
N SER A 127 -0.28 -12.83 -10.71
CA SER A 127 -1.72 -12.57 -10.51
C SER A 127 -2.18 -11.20 -11.03
N GLY A 128 -1.26 -10.27 -11.26
CA GLY A 128 -1.56 -8.86 -11.57
C GLY A 128 -2.26 -8.11 -10.44
N ASP A 129 -2.29 -8.65 -9.22
CA ASP A 129 -3.05 -8.07 -8.11
C ASP A 129 -2.21 -7.07 -7.29
N VAL A 130 -2.40 -5.78 -7.55
CA VAL A 130 -1.69 -4.68 -6.86
C VAL A 130 -2.52 -3.99 -5.77
N ARG A 131 -3.60 -4.64 -5.29
CA ARG A 131 -4.46 -4.08 -4.23
C ARG A 131 -3.73 -3.73 -2.94
N ALA A 132 -2.57 -4.34 -2.68
CA ALA A 132 -1.70 -3.99 -1.58
C ALA A 132 -1.46 -2.48 -1.46
N TYR A 133 -1.30 -1.78 -2.58
CA TYR A 133 -1.15 -0.31 -2.58
C TYR A 133 -2.36 0.39 -1.95
N GLY A 134 -3.55 0.11 -2.46
CA GLY A 134 -4.78 0.75 -1.99
C GLY A 134 -5.12 0.37 -0.55
N LEU A 135 -5.02 -0.91 -0.22
CA LEU A 135 -5.34 -1.44 1.11
C LEU A 135 -4.36 -0.96 2.19
N ALA A 136 -3.06 -0.79 1.87
CA ALA A 136 -2.10 -0.16 2.78
C ALA A 136 -2.50 1.29 3.11
N TRP A 137 -2.90 2.05 2.09
CA TRP A 137 -3.42 3.41 2.26
C TRP A 137 -4.73 3.44 3.03
N ALA A 138 -5.63 2.47 2.86
CA ALA A 138 -6.86 2.37 3.65
C ALA A 138 -6.55 2.24 5.16
N ILE A 139 -5.59 1.38 5.53
CA ILE A 139 -5.13 1.25 6.92
C ILE A 139 -4.47 2.55 7.41
N MET A 140 -3.62 3.17 6.59
CA MET A 140 -2.97 4.44 6.92
C MET A 140 -3.99 5.54 7.20
N LEU A 141 -4.95 5.75 6.29
CA LEU A 141 -6.00 6.75 6.43
C LEU A 141 -6.90 6.46 7.64
N THR A 142 -7.13 5.19 7.96
CA THR A 142 -7.86 4.82 9.17
C THR A 142 -7.12 5.24 10.45
N ARG A 143 -5.79 5.06 10.49
CA ARG A 143 -4.95 5.56 11.59
C ARG A 143 -4.99 7.09 11.68
N ILE A 144 -4.91 7.78 10.55
CA ILE A 144 -5.03 9.25 10.49
C ILE A 144 -6.43 9.71 10.95
N GLY A 145 -7.48 8.99 10.55
CA GLY A 145 -8.87 9.28 10.90
C GLY A 145 -9.10 9.24 12.41
N LEU A 146 -8.51 8.27 13.12
CA LEU A 146 -8.52 8.24 14.59
C LEU A 146 -7.87 9.48 15.20
N VAL A 147 -6.70 9.83 14.69
CA VAL A 147 -5.91 10.96 15.18
C VAL A 147 -6.62 12.30 14.96
N LYS A 148 -7.38 12.41 13.86
CA LYS A 148 -8.20 13.57 13.48
C LYS A 148 -9.60 13.54 14.06
N ARG A 149 -10.01 12.46 14.74
CA ARG A 149 -11.37 12.20 15.23
C ARG A 149 -12.43 12.17 14.11
N TYR A 150 -12.04 11.77 12.91
CA TYR A 150 -12.96 11.52 11.79
C TYR A 150 -13.56 10.11 11.85
N LEU A 151 -12.93 9.22 12.63
CA LEU A 151 -13.41 7.88 12.91
C LEU A 151 -13.39 7.64 14.43
N SER A 152 -14.40 6.92 14.91
CA SER A 152 -14.40 6.30 16.24
C SER A 152 -13.35 5.18 16.34
N LYS A 153 -13.06 4.74 17.56
CA LYS A 153 -12.14 3.62 17.81
C LYS A 153 -12.67 2.33 17.20
N GLU A 154 -13.99 2.15 17.25
CA GLU A 154 -14.72 0.97 16.81
C GLU A 154 -14.73 0.88 15.28
N GLU A 155 -15.10 1.96 14.59
CA GLU A 155 -15.06 2.04 13.11
C GLU A 155 -13.64 1.74 12.61
N ALA A 156 -12.65 2.43 13.17
CA ALA A 156 -11.27 2.26 12.75
C ALA A 156 -10.74 0.85 13.04
N TRP A 157 -11.15 0.22 14.13
CA TRP A 157 -10.77 -1.15 14.44
C TRP A 157 -11.35 -2.15 13.42
N SER A 158 -12.63 -2.01 13.09
CA SER A 158 -13.30 -2.88 12.11
C SER A 158 -12.66 -2.76 10.73
N ILE A 159 -12.45 -1.51 10.26
CA ILE A 159 -11.85 -1.25 8.94
C ILE A 159 -10.45 -1.87 8.86
N LYS A 160 -9.62 -1.69 9.88
CA LYS A 160 -8.27 -2.27 9.91
C LYS A 160 -8.29 -3.80 9.88
N LEU A 161 -9.19 -4.43 10.62
CA LEU A 161 -9.33 -5.89 10.63
C LEU A 161 -9.80 -6.43 9.27
N GLU A 162 -10.83 -5.83 8.69
CA GLU A 162 -11.36 -6.23 7.38
C GLU A 162 -10.30 -6.06 6.30
N THR A 163 -9.63 -4.91 6.26
CA THR A 163 -8.56 -4.63 5.31
C THR A 163 -7.39 -5.60 5.46
N ALA A 164 -6.99 -5.90 6.69
CA ALA A 164 -5.95 -6.89 6.97
C ALA A 164 -6.35 -8.32 6.53
N ALA A 165 -7.62 -8.69 6.69
CA ALA A 165 -8.13 -10.00 6.25
C ALA A 165 -8.10 -10.11 4.72
N ILE A 166 -8.47 -9.04 4.00
CA ILE A 166 -8.35 -8.99 2.53
C ILE A 166 -6.88 -9.18 2.13
N LEU A 167 -5.96 -8.45 2.77
CA LEU A 167 -4.53 -8.55 2.50
C LEU A 167 -3.99 -9.97 2.73
N GLN A 168 -4.28 -10.60 3.88
CA GLN A 168 -3.86 -11.98 4.18
C GLN A 168 -4.43 -13.01 3.21
N LYS A 169 -5.65 -12.77 2.68
CA LYS A 169 -6.27 -13.66 1.68
C LYS A 169 -5.64 -13.51 0.30
N THR A 170 -5.23 -12.29 -0.06
CA THR A 170 -4.68 -11.98 -1.39
C THR A 170 -3.20 -12.33 -1.52
N TYR A 171 -2.40 -12.14 -0.47
CA TYR A 171 -0.93 -12.32 -0.50
C TYR A 171 -0.49 -13.40 0.48
N LYS A 172 0.58 -14.14 0.15
CA LYS A 172 1.03 -15.29 0.95
C LYS A 172 2.08 -14.93 1.99
N SER A 173 2.71 -13.78 1.85
CA SER A 173 3.87 -13.35 2.63
C SER A 173 3.98 -11.83 2.65
N TRP A 174 4.86 -11.31 3.51
CA TRP A 174 5.19 -9.88 3.51
C TRP A 174 5.83 -9.47 2.18
N GLU A 175 6.72 -10.32 1.69
CA GLU A 175 7.40 -10.24 0.41
C GLU A 175 6.41 -10.02 -0.75
N ASP A 176 5.41 -10.89 -0.88
CA ASP A 176 4.38 -10.80 -1.91
C ASP A 176 3.56 -9.51 -1.78
N PHE A 177 3.13 -9.20 -0.56
CA PHE A 177 2.36 -8.00 -0.25
C PHE A 177 3.08 -6.74 -0.70
N TYR A 178 4.36 -6.63 -0.36
CA TYR A 178 5.07 -5.42 -0.65
C TYR A 178 5.52 -5.30 -2.10
N LEU A 179 5.84 -6.41 -2.75
CA LEU A 179 6.08 -6.42 -4.19
C LEU A 179 4.85 -5.86 -4.92
N ALA A 180 3.66 -6.31 -4.53
CA ALA A 180 2.39 -5.76 -5.01
C ALA A 180 2.18 -4.29 -4.66
N TYR A 181 2.54 -3.88 -3.45
CA TYR A 181 2.49 -2.47 -3.05
C TYR A 181 3.37 -1.60 -3.97
N LEU A 182 4.59 -2.04 -4.26
CA LEU A 182 5.55 -1.28 -5.05
C LEU A 182 5.14 -1.15 -6.51
N CYS A 183 4.67 -2.24 -7.12
CA CYS A 183 4.12 -2.17 -8.47
C CYS A 183 2.92 -1.22 -8.55
N GLY A 184 2.02 -1.24 -7.56
CA GLY A 184 0.95 -0.25 -7.45
C GLY A 184 1.49 1.19 -7.26
N TYR A 185 2.44 1.38 -6.35
CA TYR A 185 3.03 2.69 -6.07
C TYR A 185 3.64 3.35 -7.32
N TYR A 186 4.44 2.60 -8.10
CA TYR A 186 5.02 3.11 -9.33
C TYR A 186 3.99 3.34 -10.44
N PHE A 187 2.89 2.59 -10.43
CA PHE A 187 1.83 2.74 -11.42
C PHE A 187 0.95 3.98 -11.15
N TYR A 188 0.63 4.27 -9.89
CA TYR A 188 -0.21 5.41 -9.49
C TYR A 188 0.58 6.68 -9.11
N ALA A 189 1.89 6.71 -9.33
CA ALA A 189 2.70 7.89 -9.09
C ALA A 189 2.39 8.99 -10.12
N ASN A 190 2.46 10.28 -9.74
CA ASN A 190 2.27 11.43 -10.66
C ASN A 190 3.22 11.45 -11.87
N LYS A 191 4.34 10.74 -11.76
CA LYS A 191 5.21 10.41 -12.88
C LYS A 191 5.42 8.91 -12.80
N PRO A 192 4.53 8.10 -13.42
CA PRO A 192 4.70 6.67 -13.47
C PRO A 192 6.05 6.37 -14.09
N GLY A 193 6.68 5.28 -13.67
CA GLY A 193 8.00 4.92 -14.18
C GLY A 193 8.87 4.29 -13.10
N ILE A 194 9.49 3.18 -13.47
CA ILE A 194 10.54 2.56 -12.67
C ILE A 194 11.85 3.18 -13.15
N LYS A 195 12.51 3.99 -12.31
CA LYS A 195 13.87 4.48 -12.56
C LYS A 195 14.74 3.30 -13.03
N GLN A 196 15.59 3.52 -14.04
CA GLN A 196 16.48 2.50 -14.65
C GLN A 196 17.28 1.64 -13.64
N TYR A 197 17.46 2.11 -12.41
CA TYR A 197 18.21 1.43 -11.34
C TYR A 197 17.42 1.14 -10.08
N VAL A 198 16.12 1.45 -10.02
CA VAL A 198 15.28 0.91 -8.96
C VAL A 198 14.76 -0.41 -9.47
N ASP A 199 15.67 -1.38 -9.52
CA ASP A 199 15.26 -2.75 -9.45
C ASP A 199 14.24 -2.82 -8.30
N VAL A 200 13.04 -3.35 -8.53
CA VAL A 200 12.09 -3.56 -7.43
C VAL A 200 12.76 -4.45 -6.36
N SER A 201 13.84 -5.15 -6.75
CA SER A 201 14.85 -5.78 -5.89
C SER A 201 15.64 -4.83 -4.98
N GLY A 202 15.92 -3.56 -5.32
CA GLY A 202 16.74 -2.63 -4.54
C GLY A 202 16.10 -2.24 -3.21
N LEU A 203 14.77 -2.08 -3.21
CA LEU A 203 14.00 -1.94 -1.96
C LEU A 203 13.92 -3.28 -1.22
N TYR A 204 13.81 -4.39 -1.96
CA TYR A 204 13.89 -5.76 -1.45
C TYR A 204 15.23 -6.07 -0.76
N THR A 205 16.36 -5.55 -1.26
CA THR A 205 17.71 -5.70 -0.68
C THR A 205 17.90 -4.76 0.52
N LEU A 206 17.36 -3.54 0.44
CA LEU A 206 17.30 -2.63 1.59
C LEU A 206 16.40 -3.18 2.70
N TRP A 207 15.38 -3.98 2.39
CA TRP A 207 14.47 -4.58 3.35
C TRP A 207 14.91 -5.95 3.86
N ALA A 208 15.61 -6.74 3.04
CA ALA A 208 16.38 -7.89 3.52
C ALA A 208 17.36 -7.46 4.63
N ASN A 209 17.85 -6.22 4.59
CA ASN A 209 18.83 -5.67 5.53
C ASN A 209 18.29 -4.58 6.49
N GLY A 210 17.02 -4.16 6.38
CA GLY A 210 16.47 -2.96 7.03
C GLY A 210 15.46 -3.20 8.15
N THR A 211 15.95 -3.22 9.40
CA THR A 211 15.25 -2.99 10.69
C THR A 211 13.97 -3.78 11.02
N LEU A 212 14.18 -5.04 11.44
CA LEU A 212 13.78 -5.66 12.73
C LEU A 212 12.30 -5.79 13.17
N LEU A 213 11.29 -5.13 12.57
CA LEU A 213 9.91 -5.18 13.12
C LEU A 213 8.95 -6.13 12.41
N HIS A 214 8.98 -6.23 11.07
CA HIS A 214 8.18 -7.23 10.36
C HIS A 214 8.67 -8.66 10.64
N ARG A 215 9.99 -8.85 10.90
CA ARG A 215 10.54 -10.14 11.38
C ARG A 215 9.93 -10.59 12.72
N LYS A 216 9.40 -9.66 13.53
CA LYS A 216 8.74 -9.97 14.81
C LYS A 216 7.23 -10.26 14.66
N ILE A 217 6.63 -9.92 13.52
CA ILE A 217 5.21 -10.14 13.27
C ILE A 217 5.03 -11.04 12.05
N HIS A 218 4.56 -12.25 12.29
CA HIS A 218 4.22 -13.20 11.22
C HIS A 218 3.14 -12.62 10.31
N TRP A 219 3.27 -12.86 9.01
CA TRP A 219 2.27 -12.46 8.01
C TRP A 219 0.88 -12.98 8.35
N ASN A 220 0.77 -14.27 8.66
CA ASN A 220 -0.46 -14.95 9.08
C ASN A 220 -0.79 -14.70 10.57
N GLN A 221 -0.59 -13.48 11.04
CA GLN A 221 -0.99 -13.06 12.37
C GLN A 221 -2.50 -13.29 12.56
N PRO A 222 -2.94 -14.05 13.58
CA PRO A 222 -4.37 -14.21 13.86
C PRO A 222 -5.05 -12.86 14.03
N LEU A 223 -6.08 -12.63 13.23
CA LEU A 223 -6.86 -11.40 13.23
C LEU A 223 -8.06 -11.46 14.18
N GLN A 224 -8.53 -12.66 14.50
CA GLN A 224 -9.57 -12.91 15.48
C GLN A 224 -8.95 -13.45 16.79
N PRO A 225 -9.67 -13.35 17.93
CA PRO A 225 -9.19 -13.76 19.24
C PRO A 225 -8.82 -15.24 19.33
#